data_AF-A0A2N9G1F1-F1
#
_entry.id   AF-A0A2N9G1F1-F1
#
_cell.length_a   1.000
_cell.length_b   1.000
_cell.length_c   1.000
_cell.angle_alpha   90.00
_cell.angle_beta   90.00
_cell.angle_gamma   90.00
#
_symmetry.space_group_name_H-M   'P 1'
#
loop_
_entity.id
_entity.type
_entity.pdbx_description
1 polymer ?
#
loop_
_entity_poly.entity_id
_entity_poly.type
_entity_poly.pdbx_seq_one_letter_code
_entity_poly.pdbx_strand_id
1 'polypeptide(L)'
;METFNIFPLNHYPILQVSYALLIISTIPFALSEIKNSHIIDDSRGMIYFHKFGFSQHGQASISIKDVSWKSKDHKAQFNASSMGFVLLNDSSFDSFLKETIYIKDFCILSSHYVKVLFTFEKLTTNSSTYNVSTAIDGPSRNGLIFGNCQREFEVSMDVHTEMYNVRHGEKDFLPGIILFTVIVLIGLKEASKTDGKAARTLEKLTLFKKVYIVIVVYMYFTRVGVLEIGGLVDYRYSWVLNALEEGASFAFFVFLFYNFKPIERNPYLVIDEEEENDARNLLETDRFGDTFGL
;
A
#
# COMPACT_ATOMS: atom_id res chain seq x y z
N MET A 1 -38.86 -22.02 0.94
CA MET A 1 -39.03 -20.57 1.15
C MET A 1 -39.07 -20.37 2.65
N GLU A 2 -37.90 -20.33 3.30
CA GLU A 2 -37.80 -20.14 4.75
C GLU A 2 -37.01 -18.86 4.98
N THR A 3 -37.74 -17.85 5.46
CA THR A 3 -37.22 -16.54 5.83
C THR A 3 -36.44 -16.68 7.13
N PHE A 4 -35.11 -16.63 7.05
CA PHE A 4 -34.26 -16.38 8.21
C PHE A 4 -34.61 -14.99 8.77
N ASN A 5 -35.47 -14.96 9.79
CA ASN A 5 -35.70 -13.78 10.61
C ASN A 5 -34.43 -13.50 11.39
N ILE A 6 -33.65 -12.55 10.88
CA ILE A 6 -32.57 -11.90 11.61
C ILE A 6 -33.22 -11.23 12.83
N PHE A 7 -32.71 -11.58 14.02
CA PHE A 7 -33.08 -11.07 15.33
C PHE A 7 -33.57 -9.60 15.33
N PRO A 8 -34.58 -9.25 16.15
CA PRO A 8 -35.07 -7.87 16.25
C PRO A 8 -34.02 -7.00 16.95
N LEU A 9 -33.08 -6.46 16.18
CA LEU A 9 -32.01 -5.56 16.61
C LEU A 9 -32.52 -4.15 17.01
N ASN A 10 -33.78 -4.02 17.44
CA ASN A 10 -34.50 -2.74 17.52
C ASN A 10 -34.44 -2.07 18.90
N HIS A 11 -33.51 -2.46 19.79
CA HIS A 11 -33.47 -1.94 21.17
C HIS A 11 -32.13 -1.36 21.63
N TYR A 12 -31.09 -1.36 20.79
CA TYR A 12 -29.78 -0.85 21.18
C TYR A 12 -29.17 -0.01 20.06
N PRO A 13 -29.49 1.30 19.99
CA PRO A 13 -29.00 2.17 18.92
C PRO A 13 -27.46 2.24 18.89
N ILE A 14 -26.81 2.07 20.05
CA ILE A 14 -25.36 2.01 20.18
C ILE A 14 -24.78 0.77 19.48
N LEU A 15 -25.47 -0.37 19.53
CA LEU A 15 -25.04 -1.61 18.86
C LEU A 15 -25.21 -1.53 17.34
N GLN A 16 -26.25 -0.83 16.87
CA GLN A 16 -26.44 -0.58 15.44
C GLN A 16 -25.38 0.39 14.90
N VAL A 17 -25.04 1.44 15.66
CA VAL A 17 -23.99 2.39 15.29
C VAL A 17 -22.62 1.72 15.28
N SER A 18 -22.31 0.86 16.27
CA SER A 18 -21.04 0.13 16.29
C SER A 18 -20.94 -0.90 15.15
N TYR A 19 -22.03 -1.58 14.82
CA TYR A 19 -22.11 -2.47 13.66
C TYR A 19 -21.96 -1.72 12.33
N ALA A 20 -22.59 -0.55 12.20
CA ALA A 20 -22.44 0.30 11.02
C ALA A 20 -21.01 0.84 10.87
N LEU A 21 -20.37 1.29 11.96
CA LEU A 21 -18.97 1.71 11.97
C LEU A 21 -18.02 0.57 11.60
N LEU A 22 -18.29 -0.65 12.08
CA LEU A 22 -17.55 -1.84 11.68
C LEU A 22 -17.71 -2.13 10.18
N ILE A 23 -18.91 -2.03 9.63
CA ILE A 23 -19.14 -2.19 8.19
C ILE A 23 -18.39 -1.13 7.39
N ILE A 24 -18.47 0.15 7.77
CA ILE A 24 -17.80 1.25 7.09
C ILE A 24 -16.27 1.08 7.13
N SER A 25 -15.73 0.60 8.25
CA SER A 25 -14.30 0.26 8.41
C SER A 25 -13.84 -0.86 7.46
N THR A 26 -14.74 -1.77 7.08
CA THR A 26 -14.43 -2.83 6.11
C THR A 26 -14.55 -2.42 4.65
N ILE A 27 -14.97 -1.18 4.34
CA ILE A 27 -15.01 -0.68 2.96
C ILE A 27 -13.57 -0.30 2.56
N PRO A 28 -12.94 -1.00 1.62
CA PRO A 28 -11.65 -0.57 1.10
C PRO A 28 -11.88 0.71 0.29
N PHE A 29 -11.63 1.86 0.89
CA PHE A 29 -11.60 3.13 0.16
C PHE A 29 -10.40 3.11 -0.77
N ALA A 30 -10.65 2.81 -2.04
CA ALA A 30 -9.67 3.01 -3.08
C ALA A 30 -9.98 4.34 -3.77
N LEU A 31 -9.30 5.41 -3.35
CA LEU A 31 -9.31 6.68 -4.06
C LEU A 31 -8.30 6.58 -5.20
N SER A 32 -8.78 6.61 -6.44
CA SER A 32 -7.95 6.94 -7.59
C SER A 32 -7.62 8.42 -7.54
N GLU A 33 -6.35 8.80 -7.39
CA GLU A 33 -5.96 10.21 -7.23
C GLU A 33 -5.38 10.76 -8.55
N ILE A 34 -6.25 11.31 -9.39
CA ILE A 34 -5.85 12.22 -10.47
C ILE A 34 -5.59 13.58 -9.83
N LYS A 35 -4.39 14.14 -10.00
CA LYS A 35 -4.03 15.42 -9.36
C LYS A 35 -3.97 16.56 -10.36
N ASN A 36 -4.72 17.61 -10.05
CA ASN A 36 -4.54 18.95 -10.59
C ASN A 36 -3.81 19.77 -9.52
N SER A 37 -2.68 20.36 -9.89
CA SER A 37 -1.84 21.12 -8.99
C SER A 37 -1.47 22.44 -9.64
N HIS A 38 -1.81 23.53 -8.96
CA HIS A 38 -1.49 24.88 -9.41
C HIS A 38 -0.26 25.36 -8.64
N ILE A 39 0.84 25.60 -9.34
CA ILE A 39 2.08 26.11 -8.77
C ILE A 39 2.13 27.61 -9.06
N ILE A 40 2.40 28.41 -8.03
CA ILE A 40 2.50 29.88 -8.13
C ILE A 40 3.82 30.30 -7.50
N ASP A 41 4.64 30.97 -8.31
CA ASP A 41 5.84 31.67 -7.89
C ASP A 41 6.75 30.83 -6.99
N ASP A 42 6.93 29.55 -7.35
CA ASP A 42 7.64 28.58 -6.52
C ASP A 42 9.11 28.43 -6.97
N SER A 43 10.03 28.62 -6.03
CA SER A 43 11.48 28.48 -6.24
C SER A 43 12.09 27.23 -5.60
N ARG A 44 11.27 26.31 -5.08
CA ARG A 44 11.75 25.07 -4.47
C ARG A 44 12.44 24.21 -5.52
N GLY A 45 13.63 23.70 -5.18
CA GLY A 45 14.42 22.90 -6.09
C GLY A 45 13.81 21.55 -6.46
N MET A 46 12.90 21.03 -5.62
CA MET A 46 12.15 19.80 -5.87
C MET A 46 10.72 19.95 -5.33
N ILE A 47 9.73 19.58 -6.13
CA ILE A 47 8.31 19.53 -5.74
C ILE A 47 7.80 18.12 -5.99
N TYR A 48 7.37 17.46 -4.92
CA TYR A 48 6.83 16.11 -4.97
C TYR A 48 5.31 16.15 -5.22
N PHE A 49 4.81 15.39 -6.20
CA PHE A 49 3.38 15.35 -6.52
C PHE A 49 2.68 14.15 -5.90
N HIS A 50 3.10 12.95 -6.30
CA HIS A 50 2.43 11.71 -5.90
C HIS A 50 3.31 10.48 -6.12
N LYS A 51 2.91 9.39 -5.45
CA LYS A 51 3.54 8.08 -5.48
C LYS A 51 2.60 7.04 -6.05
N PHE A 52 2.98 6.34 -7.11
CA PHE A 52 2.11 5.31 -7.69
C PHE A 52 2.80 3.95 -7.84
N GLY A 53 2.03 2.88 -7.60
CA GLY A 53 2.45 1.49 -7.77
C GLY A 53 2.01 0.94 -9.12
N PHE A 54 2.95 0.90 -10.06
CA PHE A 54 2.73 0.40 -11.42
C PHE A 54 2.83 -1.12 -11.50
N SER A 55 2.02 -1.69 -12.39
CA SER A 55 2.08 -3.08 -12.86
C SER A 55 2.89 -3.15 -14.16
N GLN A 56 2.98 -4.33 -14.80
CA GLN A 56 3.78 -4.53 -16.01
C GLN A 56 3.50 -3.54 -17.16
N HIS A 57 2.29 -2.98 -17.24
CA HIS A 57 1.87 -2.05 -18.30
C HIS A 57 1.38 -0.71 -17.71
N GLY A 58 2.12 -0.19 -16.73
CA GLY A 58 1.86 1.11 -16.13
C GLY A 58 2.14 2.28 -17.08
N GLN A 59 1.35 3.34 -16.98
CA GLN A 59 1.47 4.58 -17.74
C GLN A 59 1.47 5.78 -16.79
N ALA A 60 2.41 6.70 -16.99
CA ALA A 60 2.41 8.00 -16.32
C ALA A 60 2.24 9.10 -17.37
N SER A 61 1.16 9.88 -17.24
CA SER A 61 0.81 10.99 -18.13
C SER A 61 0.85 12.30 -17.35
N ILE A 62 1.50 13.30 -17.94
CA ILE A 62 1.63 14.65 -17.37
C ILE A 62 1.22 15.63 -18.44
N SER A 63 0.36 16.56 -18.06
CA SER A 63 0.01 17.72 -18.87
C SER A 63 0.30 18.97 -18.06
N ILE A 64 1.04 19.91 -18.65
CA ILE A 64 1.29 21.22 -18.03
C ILE A 64 0.72 22.34 -18.89
N LYS A 65 0.25 23.39 -18.24
CA LYS A 65 -0.34 24.58 -18.86
C LYS A 65 0.15 25.86 -18.21
N ASP A 66 0.07 26.95 -18.96
CA ASP A 66 0.29 28.32 -18.47
C ASP A 66 1.63 28.49 -17.74
N VAL A 67 2.66 27.86 -18.30
CA VAL A 67 4.02 27.87 -17.75
C VAL A 67 4.63 29.25 -17.91
N SER A 68 5.02 29.83 -16.79
CA SER A 68 5.72 31.11 -16.72
C SER A 68 6.80 31.05 -15.64
N TRP A 69 7.81 31.89 -15.78
CA TRP A 69 8.89 32.00 -14.82
C TRP A 69 9.28 33.46 -14.62
N LYS A 70 9.68 33.79 -13.40
CA LYS A 70 10.19 35.11 -13.02
C LYS A 70 11.51 34.95 -12.28
N SER A 71 12.47 35.81 -12.61
CA SER A 71 13.76 35.83 -11.93
C SER A 71 13.72 36.75 -10.71
N LYS A 72 14.36 36.33 -9.61
CA LYS A 72 14.68 37.23 -8.49
C LYS A 72 15.87 38.16 -8.80
N ASP A 73 16.72 37.76 -9.75
CA ASP A 73 17.91 38.50 -10.16
C ASP A 73 17.76 38.98 -11.61
N HIS A 74 17.83 40.29 -11.82
CA HIS A 74 17.74 40.92 -13.15
C HIS A 74 18.88 40.53 -14.11
N LYS A 75 19.97 39.93 -13.62
CA LYS A 75 21.09 39.45 -14.45
C LYS A 75 21.04 37.96 -14.76
N ALA A 76 20.15 37.19 -14.12
CA ALA A 76 20.09 35.76 -14.32
C ALA A 76 19.49 35.41 -15.69
N GLN A 77 20.14 34.48 -16.38
CA GLN A 77 19.65 33.94 -17.66
C GLN A 77 18.91 32.62 -17.41
N PHE A 78 17.70 32.53 -17.94
CA PHE A 78 16.90 31.32 -17.84
C PHE A 78 17.42 30.23 -18.80
N ASN A 79 17.59 29.02 -18.28
CA ASN A 79 17.89 27.83 -19.07
C ASN A 79 16.70 26.86 -19.02
N ALA A 80 16.09 26.59 -20.18
CA ALA A 80 14.93 25.70 -20.23
C ALA A 80 15.30 24.22 -19.93
N SER A 81 16.58 23.84 -20.01
CA SER A 81 17.02 22.46 -19.74
C SER A 81 17.18 22.15 -18.25
N SER A 82 17.23 23.16 -17.39
CA SER A 82 17.45 23.00 -15.94
C SER A 82 16.16 22.84 -15.14
N MET A 83 15.01 22.74 -15.81
CA MET A 83 13.73 22.47 -15.18
C MET A 83 12.99 21.35 -15.91
N GLY A 84 12.30 20.50 -15.17
CA GLY A 84 11.62 19.37 -15.76
C GLY A 84 11.00 18.40 -14.77
N PHE A 85 10.36 17.38 -15.31
CA PHE A 85 9.70 16.33 -14.53
C PHE A 85 10.49 15.03 -14.63
N VAL A 86 10.61 14.35 -13.50
CA VAL A 86 11.32 13.08 -13.39
C VAL A 86 10.49 12.07 -12.61
N LEU A 87 10.72 10.80 -12.90
CA LEU A 87 10.27 9.68 -12.06
C LEU A 87 11.44 9.13 -11.26
N LEU A 88 11.22 8.95 -9.97
CA LEU A 88 12.16 8.28 -9.09
C LEU A 88 11.54 6.96 -8.63
N ASN A 89 12.24 5.86 -8.86
CA ASN A 89 11.85 4.57 -8.33
C ASN A 89 12.22 4.49 -6.84
N ASP A 90 11.30 3.99 -6.01
CA ASP A 90 11.52 3.72 -4.60
C ASP A 90 12.76 2.88 -4.34
N SER A 91 13.03 1.88 -5.18
CA SER A 91 14.21 1.01 -5.00
C SER A 91 15.53 1.77 -5.15
N SER A 92 15.52 2.89 -5.86
CA SER A 92 16.68 3.74 -6.11
C SER A 92 16.74 4.95 -5.18
N PHE A 93 15.76 5.11 -4.28
CA PHE A 93 15.61 6.27 -3.42
C PHE A 93 16.80 6.47 -2.49
N ASP A 94 17.30 5.42 -1.85
CA ASP A 94 18.45 5.52 -0.94
C ASP A 94 19.74 5.95 -1.67
N SER A 95 19.95 5.43 -2.88
CA SER A 95 21.10 5.81 -3.71
C SER A 95 20.99 7.26 -4.20
N PHE A 96 19.78 7.67 -4.59
CA PHE A 96 19.47 9.05 -4.94
C PHE A 96 19.68 10.02 -3.76
N LEU A 97 19.26 9.64 -2.55
CA LEU A 97 19.47 10.46 -1.34
C LEU A 97 20.95 10.65 -1.04
N LYS A 98 21.77 9.60 -1.18
CA LYS A 98 23.22 9.72 -1.03
C LYS A 98 23.78 10.75 -2.02
N GLU A 99 23.45 10.63 -3.30
CA GLU A 99 23.90 11.57 -4.33
C GLU A 99 23.53 13.02 -3.99
N THR A 100 22.29 13.25 -3.54
CA THR A 100 21.79 14.56 -3.12
C THR A 100 22.56 15.16 -1.94
N ILE A 101 22.98 14.32 -0.98
CA ILE A 101 23.70 14.76 0.23
C ILE A 101 25.18 15.06 -0.07
N TYR A 102 25.82 14.28 -0.95
CA TYR A 102 27.26 14.38 -1.19
C TYR A 102 27.65 15.38 -2.28
N ILE A 103 26.77 15.67 -3.24
CA ILE A 103 27.06 16.60 -4.33
C ILE A 103 26.63 18.02 -3.98
N LYS A 104 27.60 18.94 -3.90
CA LYS A 104 27.34 20.37 -3.79
C LYS A 104 26.67 20.85 -5.08
N ASP A 105 25.61 21.65 -4.96
CA ASP A 105 24.82 22.16 -6.09
C ASP A 105 24.15 21.06 -6.94
N PHE A 106 23.68 20.00 -6.28
CA PHE A 106 22.94 18.90 -6.90
C PHE A 106 21.70 19.36 -7.69
N CYS A 107 21.57 18.83 -8.91
CA CYS A 107 20.40 18.95 -9.77
C CYS A 107 19.75 17.58 -9.96
N ILE A 108 18.46 17.46 -9.64
CA ILE A 108 17.74 16.19 -9.79
C ILE A 108 17.73 15.67 -11.24
N LEU A 109 17.73 16.57 -12.23
CA LEU A 109 17.69 16.21 -13.66
C LEU A 109 18.98 15.52 -14.14
N SER A 110 20.10 15.66 -13.42
CA SER A 110 21.37 15.02 -13.78
C SER A 110 21.59 13.66 -13.11
N SER A 111 20.74 13.27 -12.14
CA SER A 111 20.93 12.02 -11.41
C SER A 111 20.69 10.79 -12.29
N HIS A 112 21.54 9.79 -12.15
CA HIS A 112 21.42 8.51 -12.86
C HIS A 112 20.30 7.61 -12.30
N TYR A 113 19.75 7.95 -11.13
CA TYR A 113 18.70 7.17 -10.46
C TYR A 113 17.28 7.60 -10.83
N VAL A 114 17.14 8.68 -11.60
CA VAL A 114 15.84 9.18 -12.04
C VAL A 114 15.63 8.95 -13.54
N LYS A 115 14.38 8.69 -13.92
CA LYS A 115 13.96 8.67 -15.32
C LYS A 115 13.41 10.05 -15.66
N VAL A 116 14.17 10.85 -16.41
CA VAL A 116 13.72 12.16 -16.90
C VAL A 116 12.58 11.98 -17.90
N LEU A 117 11.43 12.59 -17.63
CA LEU A 117 10.26 12.51 -18.52
C LEU A 117 10.34 13.56 -19.62
N PHE A 118 10.57 14.80 -19.22
CA PHE A 118 10.82 15.92 -20.11
C PHE A 118 11.41 17.10 -19.34
N THR A 119 12.09 17.97 -20.08
CA THR A 119 12.60 19.27 -19.62
C THR A 119 11.81 20.39 -20.28
N PHE A 120 11.93 21.61 -19.74
CA PHE A 120 11.26 22.77 -20.31
C PHE A 120 11.80 23.18 -21.68
N GLU A 121 12.94 22.63 -22.12
CA GLU A 121 13.45 22.78 -23.49
C GLU A 121 12.38 22.40 -24.53
N LYS A 122 11.59 21.34 -24.25
CA LYS A 122 10.49 20.89 -25.12
C LYS A 122 9.25 21.80 -25.12
N LEU A 123 9.16 22.78 -24.21
CA LEU A 123 8.04 23.71 -24.10
C LEU A 123 8.20 24.95 -24.97
N THR A 124 9.43 25.22 -25.43
CA THR A 124 9.77 26.45 -26.18
C THR A 124 9.08 26.54 -27.56
N THR A 125 8.38 25.49 -27.99
CA THR A 125 7.68 25.40 -29.28
C THR A 125 6.22 25.84 -29.16
N ASN A 126 5.95 27.14 -28.98
CA ASN A 126 4.67 27.86 -29.20
C ASN A 126 3.35 27.30 -28.60
N SER A 127 3.33 26.19 -27.86
CA SER A 127 2.12 25.68 -27.22
C SER A 127 2.09 26.03 -25.74
N SER A 128 1.05 26.74 -25.33
CA SER A 128 0.74 27.03 -23.91
C SER A 128 0.48 25.77 -23.08
N THR A 129 0.33 24.60 -23.72
CA THR A 129 0.07 23.31 -23.09
C THR A 129 1.04 22.27 -23.65
N TYR A 130 1.65 21.46 -22.79
CA TYR A 130 2.47 20.33 -23.19
C TYR A 130 2.03 19.07 -22.47
N ASN A 131 1.87 17.99 -23.22
CA ASN A 131 1.44 16.69 -22.73
C ASN A 131 2.44 15.60 -23.09
N VAL A 132 2.75 14.74 -22.14
CA VAL A 132 3.60 13.57 -22.36
C VAL A 132 3.06 12.39 -21.58
N SER A 133 3.00 11.23 -22.23
CA SER A 133 2.69 9.95 -21.61
C SER A 133 3.87 9.01 -21.79
N THR A 134 4.29 8.36 -20.71
CA THR A 134 5.43 7.43 -20.71
C THR A 134 5.04 6.09 -20.10
N ALA A 135 5.50 5.02 -20.74
CA ALA A 135 5.35 3.68 -20.21
C ALA A 135 6.39 3.44 -19.11
N ILE A 136 5.95 2.74 -18.06
CA ILE A 136 6.81 2.34 -16.95
C ILE A 136 7.35 0.94 -17.20
N ASP A 137 8.66 0.79 -17.04
CA ASP A 137 9.37 -0.45 -17.30
C ASP A 137 9.12 -1.45 -16.15
N GLY A 138 8.10 -2.28 -16.33
CA GLY A 138 7.76 -3.35 -15.39
C GLY A 138 7.14 -2.89 -14.06
N PRO A 139 6.83 -3.85 -13.17
CA PRO A 139 6.20 -3.56 -11.88
C PRO A 139 7.15 -2.80 -10.97
N SER A 140 6.78 -1.57 -10.60
CA SER A 140 7.60 -0.70 -9.78
C SER A 140 6.76 0.35 -9.06
N ARG A 141 7.30 0.93 -7.99
CA ARG A 141 6.66 2.04 -7.28
C ARG A 141 7.48 3.30 -7.51
N ASN A 142 6.91 4.27 -8.22
CA ASN A 142 7.61 5.48 -8.61
C ASN A 142 6.94 6.72 -8.03
N GLY A 143 7.75 7.69 -7.62
CA GLY A 143 7.33 9.04 -7.27
C GLY A 143 7.53 10.00 -8.43
N LEU A 144 6.54 10.86 -8.68
CA LEU A 144 6.65 11.96 -9.63
C LEU A 144 7.17 13.23 -8.94
N ILE A 145 8.23 13.79 -9.50
CA ILE A 145 8.91 14.95 -8.93
C ILE A 145 9.15 15.98 -10.04
N PHE A 146 8.84 17.24 -9.76
CA PHE A 146 9.33 18.38 -10.54
C PHE A 146 10.66 18.86 -9.96
N GLY A 147 11.65 19.06 -10.82
CA GLY A 147 12.96 19.61 -10.49
C GLY A 147 13.12 21.03 -11.00
N ASN A 148 13.50 21.94 -10.11
CA ASN A 148 13.98 23.28 -10.45
C ASN A 148 15.47 23.39 -10.06
N CYS A 149 16.36 23.30 -11.05
CA CYS A 149 17.80 23.40 -10.82
C CYS A 149 18.35 24.83 -10.95
N GLN A 150 17.48 25.84 -11.11
CA GLN A 150 17.82 27.27 -11.08
C GLN A 150 16.91 27.97 -10.06
N ARG A 151 17.28 27.86 -8.77
CA ARG A 151 16.44 28.33 -7.65
C ARG A 151 16.27 29.86 -7.60
N GLU A 152 17.06 30.59 -8.40
CA GLU A 152 16.90 32.02 -8.64
C GLU A 152 15.65 32.37 -9.47
N PHE A 153 15.06 31.39 -10.16
CA PHE A 153 13.79 31.51 -10.87
C PHE A 153 12.63 30.89 -10.09
N GLU A 154 11.54 31.65 -9.98
CA GLU A 154 10.24 31.22 -9.48
C GLU A 154 9.35 30.81 -10.66
N VAL A 155 8.76 29.62 -10.59
CA VAL A 155 7.94 29.05 -11.66
C VAL A 155 6.47 29.07 -11.25
N SER A 156 5.61 29.41 -12.21
CA SER A 156 4.16 29.30 -12.10
C SER A 156 3.65 28.42 -13.24
N MET A 157 2.85 27.42 -12.92
CA MET A 157 2.26 26.51 -13.91
C MET A 157 1.10 25.71 -13.33
N ASP A 158 0.19 25.31 -14.22
CA ASP A 158 -0.82 24.31 -13.93
C ASP A 158 -0.34 22.92 -14.35
N VAL A 159 -0.39 21.97 -13.42
CA VAL A 159 0.10 20.61 -13.63
C VAL A 159 -1.03 19.61 -13.40
N HIS A 160 -1.35 18.87 -14.44
CA HIS A 160 -2.27 17.76 -14.42
C HIS A 160 -1.50 16.45 -14.52
N THR A 161 -1.66 15.56 -13.55
CA THR A 161 -0.93 14.30 -13.48
C THR A 161 -1.89 13.12 -13.38
N GLU A 162 -1.68 12.13 -14.24
CA GLU A 162 -2.39 10.86 -14.25
C GLU A 162 -1.38 9.71 -14.20
N MET A 163 -1.44 8.88 -13.17
CA MET A 163 -0.66 7.64 -13.08
C MET A 163 -1.63 6.47 -12.98
N TYR A 164 -1.55 5.54 -13.92
CA TYR A 164 -2.51 4.44 -14.03
C TYR A 164 -1.87 3.17 -14.59
N ASN A 165 -2.49 2.05 -14.27
CA ASN A 165 -2.28 0.76 -14.92
C ASN A 165 -3.27 0.59 -16.06
N VAL A 166 -2.99 -0.30 -17.01
CA VAL A 166 -3.95 -0.65 -18.06
C VAL A 166 -4.45 -2.07 -17.83
N ARG A 167 -5.76 -2.24 -17.65
CA ARG A 167 -6.41 -3.56 -17.54
C ARG A 167 -7.50 -3.68 -18.58
N HIS A 168 -7.45 -4.74 -19.39
CA HIS A 168 -8.41 -4.98 -20.48
C HIS A 168 -8.59 -3.78 -21.43
N GLY A 169 -7.56 -2.95 -21.60
CA GLY A 169 -7.60 -1.73 -22.41
C GLY A 169 -8.18 -0.49 -21.72
N GLU A 170 -8.61 -0.60 -20.46
CA GLU A 170 -9.14 0.53 -19.67
C GLU A 170 -8.10 1.02 -18.65
N LYS A 171 -8.16 2.32 -18.30
CA LYS A 171 -7.31 2.92 -17.29
C LYS A 171 -7.74 2.45 -15.89
N ASP A 172 -6.85 1.74 -15.21
CA ASP A 172 -6.98 1.29 -13.83
C ASP A 172 -6.08 2.13 -12.92
N PHE A 173 -6.68 3.04 -12.17
CA PHE A 173 -5.96 3.93 -11.25
C PHE A 173 -5.65 3.28 -9.89
N LEU A 174 -5.86 1.97 -9.74
CA LEU A 174 -5.49 1.26 -8.52
C LEU A 174 -3.99 0.94 -8.53
N PRO A 175 -3.27 1.22 -7.42
CA PRO A 175 -1.91 0.74 -7.25
C PRO A 175 -1.92 -0.80 -7.24
N GLY A 176 -0.99 -1.43 -7.97
CA GLY A 176 -0.95 -2.90 -8.07
C GLY A 176 -0.89 -3.64 -6.73
N ILE A 177 -0.37 -2.98 -5.69
CA ILE A 177 -0.22 -3.54 -4.34
C ILE A 177 -1.55 -3.57 -3.58
N ILE A 178 -2.45 -2.60 -3.79
CA ILE A 178 -3.78 -2.62 -3.17
C ILE A 178 -4.64 -3.71 -3.81
N LEU A 179 -4.44 -3.99 -5.10
CA LEU A 179 -5.18 -5.07 -5.73
C LEU A 179 -4.75 -6.45 -5.22
N PHE A 180 -3.45 -6.66 -4.98
CA PHE A 180 -2.98 -7.92 -4.39
C PHE A 180 -3.59 -8.16 -3.00
N THR A 181 -3.63 -7.13 -2.14
CA THR A 181 -4.25 -7.28 -0.82
C THR A 181 -5.74 -7.55 -0.91
N VAL A 182 -6.47 -6.88 -1.82
CA VAL A 182 -7.90 -7.13 -2.04
C VAL A 182 -8.15 -8.55 -2.57
N ILE A 183 -7.35 -9.03 -3.53
CA ILE A 183 -7.47 -10.40 -4.08
C ILE A 183 -7.18 -11.44 -2.99
N VAL A 184 -6.13 -11.25 -2.18
CA VAL A 184 -5.81 -12.15 -1.07
C VAL A 184 -6.94 -12.15 -0.03
N LEU A 185 -7.51 -11.00 0.30
CA LEU A 185 -8.64 -10.92 1.23
C LEU A 185 -9.89 -11.63 0.71
N ILE A 186 -10.19 -11.52 -0.59
CA ILE A 186 -11.31 -12.25 -1.22
C ILE A 186 -11.04 -13.76 -1.19
N GLY A 187 -9.83 -14.19 -1.53
CA GLY A 187 -9.42 -15.59 -1.46
C GLY A 187 -9.50 -16.16 -0.05
N LEU A 188 -9.07 -15.40 0.97
CA LEU A 188 -9.20 -15.78 2.38
C LEU A 188 -10.67 -15.89 2.81
N LYS A 189 -11.53 -15.01 2.32
CA LYS A 189 -12.98 -15.05 2.59
C LYS A 189 -13.66 -16.26 1.95
N GLU A 190 -13.24 -16.64 0.75
CA GLU A 190 -13.73 -17.84 0.06
C GLU A 190 -13.25 -19.10 0.76
N ALA A 191 -11.96 -19.16 1.11
CA ALA A 191 -11.38 -20.25 1.90
C ALA A 191 -12.09 -20.43 3.26
N SER A 192 -12.45 -19.33 3.94
CA SER A 192 -13.18 -19.40 5.22
C SER A 192 -14.61 -19.93 5.08
N LYS A 193 -15.26 -19.76 3.92
CA LYS A 193 -16.63 -20.27 3.67
C LYS A 193 -16.63 -21.78 3.44
N THR A 194 -15.58 -22.31 2.83
CA THR A 194 -15.37 -23.76 2.66
C THR A 194 -15.03 -24.48 3.97
N ASP A 195 -14.58 -23.74 5.00
CA ASP A 195 -14.24 -24.28 6.33
C ASP A 195 -15.45 -24.59 7.22
N GLY A 196 -16.68 -24.41 6.71
CA GLY A 196 -17.92 -24.78 7.39
C GLY A 196 -18.08 -26.29 7.64
N LYS A 197 -17.30 -27.14 6.97
CA LYS A 197 -17.24 -28.60 7.23
C LYS A 197 -16.33 -28.95 8.43
N ALA A 198 -15.46 -28.05 8.87
CA ALA A 198 -14.61 -28.21 10.06
C ALA A 198 -15.36 -27.93 11.39
N ALA A 199 -16.67 -27.65 11.32
CA ALA A 199 -17.52 -27.45 12.50
C ALA A 199 -17.64 -28.68 13.42
N ARG A 200 -17.20 -29.87 12.97
CA ARG A 200 -17.15 -31.10 13.81
C ARG A 200 -15.96 -31.16 14.76
N THR A 201 -14.90 -30.38 14.53
CA THR A 201 -13.72 -30.30 15.43
C THR A 201 -13.89 -29.18 16.47
N LEU A 202 -15.11 -29.00 16.98
CA LEU A 202 -15.52 -27.85 17.79
C LEU A 202 -14.74 -27.74 19.12
N GLU A 203 -14.16 -28.84 19.59
CA GLU A 203 -13.38 -28.90 20.83
C GLU A 203 -11.93 -28.39 20.63
N LYS A 204 -11.28 -28.65 19.47
CA LYS A 204 -9.95 -28.09 19.14
C LYS A 204 -9.99 -26.59 18.81
N LEU A 205 -11.17 -26.00 18.58
CA LEU A 205 -11.34 -24.60 18.13
C LEU A 205 -11.42 -23.53 19.25
N THR A 206 -11.63 -23.88 20.52
CA THR A 206 -11.82 -22.85 21.56
C THR A 206 -10.54 -22.07 21.87
N LEU A 207 -9.38 -22.73 21.80
CA LEU A 207 -8.08 -22.07 21.95
C LEU A 207 -7.79 -21.15 20.75
N PHE A 208 -7.98 -21.65 19.52
CA PHE A 208 -7.79 -20.85 18.31
C PHE A 208 -8.73 -19.65 18.22
N LYS A 209 -10.00 -19.79 18.66
CA LYS A 209 -10.93 -18.66 18.74
C LYS A 209 -10.47 -17.60 19.74
N LYS A 210 -9.94 -18.00 20.91
CA LYS A 210 -9.38 -17.06 21.89
C LYS A 210 -8.17 -16.33 21.32
N VAL A 211 -7.26 -17.05 20.66
CA VAL A 211 -6.08 -16.48 20.02
C VAL A 211 -6.47 -15.54 18.88
N TYR A 212 -7.43 -15.92 18.05
CA TYR A 212 -7.96 -15.10 16.96
C TYR A 212 -8.59 -13.81 17.46
N ILE A 213 -9.44 -13.87 18.49
CA ILE A 213 -10.05 -12.67 19.10
C ILE A 213 -8.96 -11.75 19.65
N VAL A 214 -7.93 -12.29 20.31
CA VAL A 214 -6.80 -11.50 20.83
C VAL A 214 -5.98 -10.86 19.71
N ILE A 215 -5.72 -11.58 18.62
CA ILE A 215 -5.02 -11.06 17.43
C ILE A 215 -5.81 -9.90 16.80
N VAL A 216 -7.12 -10.07 16.62
CA VAL A 216 -7.97 -9.03 16.02
C VAL A 216 -8.04 -7.79 16.91
N VAL A 217 -8.18 -7.96 18.24
CA VAL A 217 -8.15 -6.85 19.20
C VAL A 217 -6.80 -6.13 19.19
N TYR A 218 -5.70 -6.88 19.19
CA TYR A 218 -4.34 -6.33 19.09
C TYR A 218 -4.12 -5.54 17.80
N MET A 219 -4.55 -6.09 16.66
CA MET A 219 -4.46 -5.44 15.36
C MET A 219 -5.30 -4.15 15.33
N TYR A 220 -6.50 -4.15 15.92
CA TYR A 220 -7.36 -2.97 15.96
C TYR A 220 -6.79 -1.89 16.88
N PHE A 221 -6.26 -2.28 18.04
CA PHE A 221 -5.63 -1.37 18.99
C PHE A 221 -4.41 -0.67 18.39
N THR A 222 -3.52 -1.42 17.74
CA THR A 222 -2.30 -0.88 17.10
C THR A 222 -2.59 -0.07 15.84
N ARG A 223 -3.64 -0.41 15.06
CA ARG A 223 -3.97 0.27 13.79
C ARG A 223 -4.87 1.49 13.94
N VAL A 224 -5.82 1.47 14.86
CA VAL A 224 -6.83 2.53 15.03
C VAL A 224 -6.67 3.22 16.38
N GLY A 225 -6.47 2.46 17.46
CA GLY A 225 -6.37 3.02 18.82
C GLY A 225 -5.19 3.98 19.03
N VAL A 226 -4.01 3.65 18.49
CA VAL A 226 -2.81 4.50 18.61
C VAL A 226 -2.98 5.83 17.87
N LEU A 227 -3.67 5.83 16.71
CA LEU A 227 -3.93 7.04 15.92
C LEU A 227 -4.88 8.01 16.64
N GLU A 228 -5.95 7.47 17.25
CA GLU A 228 -6.92 8.27 18.02
C GLU A 228 -6.28 8.88 19.27
N ILE A 229 -5.45 8.13 19.99
CA ILE A 229 -4.72 8.64 21.16
C ILE A 229 -3.70 9.71 20.72
N GLY A 230 -3.06 9.53 19.56
CA GLY A 230 -2.14 10.52 19.01
C GLY A 230 -2.80 11.86 18.65
N GLY A 231 -4.10 11.88 18.34
CA GLY A 231 -4.86 13.11 18.12
C GLY A 231 -5.22 13.87 19.40
N LEU A 232 -5.22 13.19 20.55
CA LEU A 232 -5.58 13.78 21.85
C LEU A 232 -4.35 14.21 22.68
N VAL A 233 -3.17 13.72 22.33
CA VAL A 233 -1.95 13.88 23.11
C VAL A 233 -1.07 14.98 22.50
N ASP A 234 -0.73 15.96 23.34
CA ASP A 234 0.16 17.07 22.99
C ASP A 234 1.58 16.56 22.67
N TYR A 235 2.32 17.24 21.78
CA TYR A 235 3.61 16.77 21.21
C TYR A 235 4.67 16.40 22.27
N ARG A 236 4.56 16.98 23.47
CA ARG A 236 5.41 16.74 24.64
C ARG A 236 5.33 15.31 25.20
N TYR A 237 4.28 14.56 24.88
CA TYR A 237 4.07 13.18 25.32
C TYR A 237 4.06 12.17 24.16
N SER A 238 4.69 12.51 23.04
CA SER A 238 4.86 11.61 21.89
C SER A 238 5.48 10.25 22.26
N TRP A 239 6.33 10.20 23.29
CA TRP A 239 6.91 8.95 23.81
C TRP A 239 5.86 7.96 24.34
N VAL A 240 4.68 8.45 24.76
CA VAL A 240 3.58 7.62 25.28
C VAL A 240 2.97 6.75 24.18
N LEU A 241 2.90 7.26 22.94
CA LEU A 241 2.42 6.49 21.80
C LEU A 241 3.36 5.31 21.50
N ASN A 242 4.66 5.57 21.46
CA ASN A 242 5.68 4.53 21.28
C ASN A 242 5.65 3.52 22.43
N ALA A 243 5.53 3.98 23.69
CA ALA A 243 5.44 3.11 24.84
C ALA A 243 4.16 2.23 24.83
N LEU A 244 3.04 2.75 24.32
CA LEU A 244 1.79 2.01 24.15
C LEU A 244 1.89 0.95 23.05
N GLU A 245 2.50 1.28 21.92
CA GLU A 245 2.70 0.36 20.79
C GLU A 245 3.64 -0.79 21.17
N GLU A 246 4.79 -0.45 21.76
CA GLU A 246 5.77 -1.43 22.24
C GLU A 246 5.20 -2.26 23.40
N GLY A 247 4.46 -1.63 24.32
CA GLY A 247 3.80 -2.31 25.43
C GLY A 247 2.71 -3.28 24.98
N ALA A 248 1.90 -2.91 23.97
CA ALA A 248 0.89 -3.79 23.39
C ALA A 248 1.54 -4.98 22.67
N SER A 249 2.62 -4.73 21.93
CA SER A 249 3.40 -5.78 21.25
C SER A 249 3.99 -6.76 22.27
N PHE A 250 4.59 -6.24 23.34
CA PHE A 250 5.14 -7.06 24.42
C PHE A 250 4.07 -7.92 25.11
N ALA A 251 2.92 -7.33 25.47
CA ALA A 251 1.82 -8.06 26.10
C ALA A 251 1.26 -9.16 25.16
N PHE A 252 1.17 -8.88 23.87
CA PHE A 252 0.76 -9.84 22.86
C PHE A 252 1.74 -11.01 22.74
N PHE A 253 3.06 -10.74 22.71
CA PHE A 253 4.06 -11.80 22.68
C PHE A 253 4.08 -12.65 23.95
N VAL A 254 3.92 -12.03 25.13
CA VAL A 254 3.78 -12.77 26.39
C VAL A 254 2.54 -13.68 26.37
N PHE A 255 1.42 -13.17 25.85
CA PHE A 255 0.20 -13.96 25.67
C PHE A 255 0.41 -15.16 24.74
N LEU A 256 1.05 -14.95 23.57
CA LEU A 256 1.37 -16.04 22.64
C LEU A 256 2.30 -17.07 23.30
N PHE A 257 3.35 -16.62 23.95
CA PHE A 257 4.33 -17.51 24.58
C PHE A 257 3.70 -18.37 25.69
N TYR A 258 2.80 -17.80 26.48
CA TYR A 258 2.12 -18.53 27.55
C TYR A 258 1.11 -19.56 27.01
N ASN A 259 0.41 -19.24 25.92
CA ASN A 259 -0.61 -20.12 25.34
C ASN A 259 -0.06 -21.17 24.36
N PHE A 260 1.08 -20.91 23.72
CA PHE A 260 1.70 -21.78 22.71
C PHE A 260 3.06 -22.35 23.13
N LYS A 261 3.35 -22.38 24.44
CA LYS A 261 4.55 -23.01 24.97
C LYS A 261 4.67 -24.46 24.46
N PRO A 262 5.84 -24.90 23.97
CA PRO A 262 6.02 -26.27 23.50
C PRO A 262 5.82 -27.26 24.68
N ILE A 263 4.91 -28.22 24.49
CA ILE A 263 4.62 -29.33 25.40
C ILE A 263 4.97 -30.63 24.66
N GLU A 264 5.65 -31.58 25.31
CA GLU A 264 6.16 -32.82 24.70
C GLU A 264 5.08 -33.69 24.04
N ARG A 265 3.84 -33.65 24.53
CA ARG A 265 2.70 -34.36 23.94
C ARG A 265 1.59 -33.36 23.63
N ASN A 266 1.61 -32.83 22.43
CA ASN A 266 0.70 -31.79 22.00
C ASN A 266 -0.61 -32.41 21.46
N PRO A 267 -1.79 -32.20 22.10
CA PRO A 267 -3.08 -32.70 21.61
C PRO A 267 -3.46 -32.20 20.20
N TYR A 268 -2.76 -31.16 19.72
CA TYR A 268 -2.93 -30.58 18.39
C TYR A 268 -2.18 -31.32 17.28
N LEU A 269 -1.25 -32.22 17.63
CA LEU A 269 -0.44 -33.02 16.70
C LEU A 269 -0.87 -34.50 16.68
N VAL A 270 -2.09 -34.77 17.13
CA VAL A 270 -2.76 -36.05 16.89
C VAL A 270 -3.24 -36.00 15.44
N ILE A 271 -2.47 -36.60 14.54
CA ILE A 271 -2.93 -36.98 13.21
C ILE A 271 -4.11 -37.92 13.46
N ASP A 272 -5.30 -37.59 12.94
CA ASP A 272 -6.46 -38.47 13.10
C ASP A 272 -6.07 -39.83 12.51
N GLU A 273 -6.26 -40.91 13.28
CA GLU A 273 -5.92 -42.28 12.83
C GLU A 273 -6.62 -42.62 11.50
N GLU A 274 -7.70 -41.93 11.16
CA GLU A 274 -8.41 -41.99 9.88
C GLU A 274 -7.56 -41.42 8.72
N GLU A 275 -6.88 -40.27 8.88
CA GLU A 275 -5.96 -39.71 7.88
C GLU A 275 -4.67 -40.53 7.75
N GLU A 276 -4.15 -41.08 8.86
CA GLU A 276 -3.00 -42.00 8.82
C GLU A 276 -3.36 -43.32 8.11
N ASN A 277 -4.57 -43.85 8.36
CA ASN A 277 -5.08 -45.04 7.68
C ASN A 277 -5.39 -44.78 6.20
N ASP A 278 -5.92 -43.61 5.83
CA ASP A 278 -6.17 -43.25 4.44
C ASP A 278 -4.85 -43.07 3.66
N ALA A 279 -3.86 -42.41 4.26
CA ALA A 279 -2.52 -42.32 3.69
C ALA A 279 -1.84 -43.70 3.58
N ARG A 280 -2.03 -44.56 4.59
CA ARG A 280 -1.53 -45.94 4.58
C ARG A 280 -2.21 -46.80 3.52
N ASN A 281 -3.53 -46.66 3.33
CA ASN A 281 -4.30 -47.35 2.31
C ASN A 281 -3.89 -46.87 0.91
N LEU A 282 -3.66 -45.57 0.72
CA LEU A 282 -3.14 -45.01 -0.54
C LEU A 282 -1.74 -45.56 -0.87
N LEU A 283 -0.85 -45.62 0.12
CA LEU A 283 0.48 -46.23 -0.02
C LEU A 283 0.44 -47.75 -0.22
N GLU A 284 -0.58 -48.45 0.30
CA GLU A 284 -0.81 -49.87 0.01
C GLU A 284 -1.34 -50.07 -1.41
N THR A 285 -2.25 -49.23 -1.91
CA THR A 285 -2.70 -49.27 -3.32
C THR A 285 -1.59 -48.92 -4.31
N ASP A 286 -0.72 -47.96 -4.02
CA ASP A 286 0.44 -47.64 -4.86
C ASP A 286 1.43 -48.82 -4.90
N ARG A 287 1.71 -49.44 -3.74
CA ARG A 287 2.54 -50.66 -3.69
C ARG A 287 1.91 -51.83 -4.42
N PHE A 288 0.58 -51.96 -4.39
CA PHE A 288 -0.14 -53.02 -5.11
C PHE A 288 -0.11 -52.79 -6.63
N GLY A 289 -0.14 -51.53 -7.08
CA GLY A 289 0.03 -51.15 -8.49
C GLY A 289 1.41 -51.52 -9.03
N ASP A 290 2.47 -51.22 -8.29
CA ASP A 290 3.85 -51.55 -8.69
C ASP A 290 4.14 -53.07 -8.68
N THR A 291 3.43 -53.84 -7.84
CA THR A 291 3.65 -55.30 -7.74
C THR A 291 2.87 -56.09 -8.82
N PHE A 292 1.81 -55.52 -9.41
CA PHE A 292 0.97 -56.21 -10.40
C PHE A 292 1.13 -55.74 -11.84
N GLY A 293 1.99 -54.74 -12.12
CA GLY A 293 2.46 -54.41 -13.47
C GLY A 293 1.35 -54.30 -14.54
N LEU A 294 0.59 -53.21 -14.47
CA LEU A 294 -0.12 -52.66 -15.64
C LEU A 294 0.48 -51.30 -16.01
#